data_AF-A0A4S1FL44-F1
#
_entry.id   AF-A0A4S1FL44-F1
#
_cell.length_a   1.000
_cell.length_b   1.000
_cell.length_c   1.000
_cell.angle_alpha   90.00
_cell.angle_beta   90.00
_cell.angle_gamma   90.00
#
_symmetry.space_group_name_H-M   'P 1'
#
loop_
_entity.id
_entity.type
_entity.pdbx_description
1 polymer ?
#
loop_
_entity_poly.entity_id
_entity_poly.type
_entity_poly.pdbx_seq_one_letter_code
_entity_poly.pdbx_strand_id
1 'polypeptide(L)'
;QKFIPTEYDWRVGVLGGQPLFAVHYLMAKKHWQIVNHKANGKPDQGGIKTFTLKETPSHVVETAVKAARCIGDGLYGVDLKETKDGVFVIEVND
;
A
#
# COMPACT_ATOMS: atom_id res chain seq x y z
N GLN A 1 15.04 -0.51 7.72
CA GLN A 1 13.75 -1.23 7.68
C GLN A 1 14.01 -2.71 7.44
N LYS A 2 13.28 -3.63 8.09
CA LYS A 2 13.41 -5.07 7.86
C LYS A 2 12.80 -5.42 6.50
N PHE A 3 13.51 -6.22 5.70
CA PHE A 3 12.98 -6.70 4.42
C PHE A 3 11.87 -7.73 4.69
N ILE A 4 10.66 -7.44 4.21
CA ILE A 4 9.49 -8.31 4.33
C ILE A 4 9.02 -8.60 2.90
N PRO A 5 9.25 -9.82 2.37
CA PRO A 5 8.82 -10.16 1.03
C PRO A 5 7.29 -10.31 1.00
N THR A 6 6.65 -9.55 0.11
CA THR A 6 5.22 -9.61 -0.18
C THR A 6 5.02 -9.66 -1.69
N GLU A 7 3.94 -10.29 -2.16
CA GLU A 7 3.59 -10.29 -3.59
C GLU A 7 3.04 -8.93 -4.03
N TYR A 8 2.60 -8.13 -3.08
CA TYR A 8 2.02 -6.80 -3.26
C TYR A 8 2.17 -5.96 -2.00
N ASP A 9 2.06 -4.65 -2.17
CA ASP A 9 1.88 -3.69 -1.09
C ASP A 9 0.50 -3.02 -1.22
N TRP A 10 -0.15 -2.80 -0.09
CA TRP A 10 -1.40 -2.06 -0.02
C TRP A 10 -1.10 -0.57 -0.04
N ARG A 11 -1.91 0.18 -0.78
CA ARG A 11 -2.09 1.62 -0.57
C ARG A 11 -3.55 1.92 -0.29
N VAL A 12 -3.79 2.59 0.84
CA VAL A 12 -5.11 3.06 1.24
C VAL A 12 -5.09 4.58 1.31
N GLY A 13 -5.98 5.23 0.55
CA GLY A 13 -6.22 6.67 0.68
C GLY A 13 -7.20 6.95 1.81
N VAL A 14 -6.90 7.93 2.65
CA VAL A 14 -7.76 8.36 3.77
C VAL A 14 -7.96 9.87 3.68
N LEU A 15 -9.19 10.35 3.74
CA LEU A 15 -9.54 11.76 3.70
C LEU A 15 -10.41 12.10 4.92
N GLY A 16 -10.02 13.07 5.75
CA GLY A 16 -10.82 13.46 6.92
C GLY A 16 -11.05 12.29 7.89
N GLY A 17 -10.05 11.41 8.01
CA GLY A 17 -10.15 10.21 8.84
C GLY A 17 -11.13 9.15 8.32
N GLN A 18 -11.57 9.23 7.06
CA GLN A 18 -12.42 8.25 6.38
C GLN A 18 -11.67 7.58 5.22
N PRO A 19 -11.78 6.26 5.03
CA PRO A 19 -11.15 5.59 3.90
C PRO A 19 -11.81 6.00 2.58
N LEU A 20 -10.98 6.28 1.56
CA LEU A 20 -11.41 6.77 0.25
C LEU A 20 -11.23 5.72 -0.84
N PHE A 21 -10.07 5.05 -0.88
CA PHE A 21 -9.77 4.00 -1.84
C PHE A 21 -8.75 3.00 -1.29
N ALA A 22 -8.66 1.82 -1.91
CA ALA A 22 -7.63 0.82 -1.64
C ALA A 22 -7.14 0.17 -2.93
N VAL A 23 -5.83 0.01 -3.05
CA VAL A 23 -5.17 -0.63 -4.19
C VAL A 23 -4.05 -1.56 -3.75
N HIS A 24 -3.74 -2.55 -4.57
CA HIS A 24 -2.45 -3.24 -4.54
C HIS A 24 -1.52 -2.63 -5.57
N TYR A 25 -0.30 -2.37 -5.14
CA TYR A 25 0.85 -2.33 -6.03
C TYR A 25 1.49 -3.71 -6.07
N LEU A 26 1.44 -4.35 -7.22
CA LEU A 26 2.09 -5.64 -7.42
C LEU A 26 3.59 -5.43 -7.61
N MET A 27 4.39 -6.43 -7.27
CA MET A 27 5.83 -6.38 -7.53
C MET A 27 6.12 -6.62 -9.03
N ALA A 28 7.17 -5.98 -9.58
CA ALA A 28 7.60 -6.26 -10.95
C ALA A 28 8.15 -7.69 -11.07
N LYS A 29 8.05 -8.31 -12.26
CA LYS A 29 8.39 -9.73 -12.42
C LYS A 29 9.84 -10.01 -12.00
N LYS A 30 10.02 -10.95 -11.07
CA LYS A 30 11.33 -11.33 -10.49
C LYS A 30 12.07 -10.15 -9.83
N HIS A 31 11.34 -9.15 -9.34
CA HIS A 31 11.91 -7.96 -8.71
C HIS A 31 11.18 -7.64 -7.41
N TRP A 32 11.90 -7.11 -6.42
CA TRP A 32 11.36 -6.81 -5.09
C TRP A 32 10.86 -5.36 -4.95
N GLN A 33 11.02 -4.55 -6.01
CA GLN A 33 10.44 -3.21 -6.12
C GLN A 33 9.31 -3.21 -7.16
N ILE A 34 8.34 -2.31 -6.97
CA ILE A 34 7.20 -2.07 -7.87
C ILE A 34 7.70 -1.59 -9.26
N VAL A 35 8.85 -0.91 -9.32
CA VAL A 35 9.50 -0.48 -10.57
C VAL A 35 10.89 -1.09 -10.67
N ASN A 36 11.17 -1.84 -11.74
CA ASN A 36 12.50 -2.30 -12.09
C ASN A 36 13.10 -1.38 -13.19
N HIS A 37 13.94 -0.43 -12.77
CA HIS A 37 14.72 0.40 -13.69
C HIS A 37 15.88 -0.42 -14.26
N LYS A 38 15.63 -1.22 -15.32
CA LYS A 38 16.74 -1.83 -16.08
C LYS A 38 17.53 -0.73 -16.78
N ALA A 39 18.86 -0.77 -16.67
CA ALA A 39 19.76 0.28 -17.16
C ALA A 39 19.62 0.66 -18.65
N ASN A 40 19.06 -0.21 -19.51
CA ASN A 40 18.94 -0.01 -20.96
C ASN A 40 17.57 -0.48 -21.54
N GLY A 41 16.46 -0.41 -20.80
CA GLY A 41 15.16 -0.89 -21.31
C GLY A 41 13.93 -0.17 -20.74
N LYS A 42 12.75 -0.41 -21.33
CA LYS A 42 11.48 0.08 -20.79
C LYS A 42 11.30 -0.42 -19.35
N PRO A 43 10.95 0.44 -18.38
CA PRO A 43 10.76 0.03 -17.00
C PRO A 43 9.69 -1.06 -16.91
N ASP A 44 10.02 -2.14 -16.21
CA ASP A 44 9.07 -3.20 -15.88
C ASP A 44 8.38 -2.80 -14.59
N GLN A 45 7.11 -2.39 -14.69
CA GLN A 45 6.29 -1.94 -13.58
C GLN A 45 5.35 -3.07 -13.19
N GLY A 46 5.24 -3.34 -11.90
CA GLY A 46 4.19 -4.21 -11.40
C GLY A 46 2.81 -3.62 -11.68
N GLY A 47 1.82 -4.49 -11.84
CA GLY A 47 0.44 -4.07 -12.09
C GLY A 47 -0.17 -3.35 -10.88
N ILE A 48 -1.28 -2.67 -11.13
CA ILE A 48 -2.14 -2.11 -10.08
C ILE A 48 -3.43 -2.90 -10.08
N LYS A 49 -3.88 -3.31 -8.90
CA LYS A 49 -5.21 -3.91 -8.72
C LYS A 49 -6.03 -3.02 -7.81
N THR A 50 -7.20 -2.60 -8.29
CA THR A 50 -8.14 -1.75 -7.54
C THR A 50 -9.15 -2.61 -6.79
N PHE A 51 -9.56 -2.15 -5.61
CA PHE A 51 -10.58 -2.80 -4.80
C PHE A 51 -11.63 -1.78 -4.40
N THR A 52 -12.87 -2.24 -4.24
CA THR A 52 -13.82 -1.48 -3.42
C THR A 52 -13.41 -1.58 -1.95
N LEU A 53 -13.78 -0.58 -1.14
CA LEU A 53 -13.53 -0.63 0.30
C LEU A 53 -14.22 -1.83 0.97
N LYS A 54 -15.32 -2.32 0.39
CA LYS A 54 -16.05 -3.50 0.86
C LYS A 54 -15.29 -4.81 0.60
N GLU A 55 -14.55 -4.89 -0.51
CA GLU A 55 -13.73 -6.06 -0.87
C GLU A 55 -12.35 -6.03 -0.20
N THR A 56 -11.96 -4.88 0.33
CA THR A 56 -10.70 -4.71 1.04
C THR A 56 -10.83 -5.33 2.44
N PRO A 57 -9.86 -6.14 2.91
CA PRO A 57 -9.90 -6.67 4.26
C PRO A 57 -10.01 -5.56 5.31
N SER A 58 -10.95 -5.70 6.24
CA SER A 58 -11.28 -4.62 7.19
C SER A 58 -10.08 -4.23 8.06
N HIS A 59 -9.24 -5.20 8.46
CA HIS A 59 -8.07 -4.93 9.29
C HIS A 59 -7.00 -4.08 8.57
N VAL A 60 -6.91 -4.15 7.24
CA VAL A 60 -6.04 -3.27 6.44
C VAL A 60 -6.58 -1.85 6.47
N VAL A 61 -7.88 -1.67 6.19
CA VAL A 61 -8.54 -0.36 6.16
C VAL A 61 -8.49 0.30 7.54
N GLU A 62 -8.82 -0.42 8.60
CA GLU A 62 -8.79 0.08 9.97
C GLU A 62 -7.39 0.51 10.40
N THR A 63 -6.36 -0.27 10.04
CA THR A 63 -4.96 0.06 10.34
C THR A 63 -4.54 1.33 9.61
N ALA A 64 -4.90 1.46 8.33
CA ALA A 64 -4.62 2.66 7.55
C ALA A 64 -5.28 3.91 8.13
N VAL A 65 -6.57 3.83 8.48
CA VAL A 65 -7.31 4.95 9.09
C VAL A 65 -6.71 5.34 10.43
N LYS A 66 -6.32 4.37 11.27
CA LYS A 66 -5.62 4.65 12.54
C LYS A 66 -4.30 5.38 12.31
N ALA A 67 -3.51 4.94 11.33
CA ALA A 67 -2.23 5.57 11.00
C ALA A 67 -2.40 7.01 10.51
N ALA A 68 -3.35 7.26 9.59
CA ALA A 68 -3.63 8.59 9.07
C ALA A 68 -4.10 9.56 10.17
N ARG A 69 -4.95 9.09 11.09
CA ARG A 69 -5.43 9.90 12.24
C ARG A 69 -4.34 10.29 13.23
N CYS A 70 -3.22 9.59 13.26
CA CYS A 70 -2.05 10.02 14.04
C CYS A 70 -1.38 11.26 13.43
N ILE A 71 -1.61 11.56 12.15
CA ILE A 71 -1.06 12.73 11.45
C ILE A 71 -2.08 13.88 11.43
N GLY A 72 -3.34 13.62 11.09
CA GLY A 72 -4.41 14.63 11.10
C GLY A 72 -5.64 14.25 10.28
N ASP A 73 -6.41 15.27 9.90
CA ASP A 73 -7.68 15.13 9.15
C ASP A 73 -7.55 15.50 7.65
N GLY A 74 -6.31 15.57 7.13
CA GLY A 74 -6.02 15.82 5.72
C GLY A 74 -6.35 14.66 4.78
N LEU A 75 -5.79 14.73 3.57
CA LEU A 75 -5.72 13.60 2.64
C LEU A 75 -4.38 12.90 2.87
N TYR A 76 -4.40 11.61 3.15
CA TYR A 76 -3.19 10.82 3.35
C TYR A 76 -3.22 9.53 2.54
N GLY A 77 -2.07 9.16 1.99
CA GLY A 77 -1.83 7.84 1.41
C GLY A 77 -1.04 6.98 2.40
N VAL A 78 -1.63 5.87 2.87
CA VAL A 78 -0.98 4.94 3.79
C VAL A 78 -0.52 3.69 3.06
N ASP A 79 0.77 3.38 3.14
CA ASP A 79 1.34 2.15 2.60
C ASP A 79 1.44 1.08 3.67
N LEU A 80 0.97 -0.13 3.34
CA LEU A 80 0.95 -1.26 4.26
C LEU A 80 1.47 -2.53 3.61
N LYS A 81 2.13 -3.36 4.42
CA LYS A 81 2.43 -4.76 4.09
C LYS A 81 1.50 -5.66 4.89
N GLU A 82 0.95 -6.67 4.22
CA GLU A 82 0.15 -7.71 4.86
C GLU A 82 0.93 -9.03 4.82
N THR A 83 1.05 -9.67 5.99
CA THR A 83 1.76 -10.94 6.16
C THR A 83 0.97 -11.86 7.08
N LYS A 84 1.46 -13.09 7.26
CA LYS A 84 0.89 -14.03 8.25
C LYS A 84 0.94 -13.50 9.69
N ASP A 85 1.88 -12.61 9.99
CA ASP A 85 2.06 -12.02 11.32
C ASP A 85 1.20 -10.75 11.53
N GLY A 86 0.47 -10.32 10.49
CA GLY A 86 -0.40 -9.15 10.53
C GLY A 86 -0.07 -8.08 9.50
N VAL A 87 -0.63 -6.89 9.72
CA VAL A 87 -0.50 -5.71 8.86
C VAL A 87 0.49 -4.71 9.48
N PHE A 88 1.43 -4.26 8.66
CA PHE A 88 2.50 -3.35 9.05
C PHE A 88 2.40 -2.07 8.23
N VAL A 89 2.32 -0.92 8.90
CA VAL A 89 2.43 0.38 8.25
C VAL A 89 3.87 0.61 7.83
N ILE A 90 4.07 1.02 6.58
CA ILE A 90 5.37 1.29 5.99
C ILE A 90 5.64 2.80 5.96
N GLU A 91 4.66 3.55 5.47
CA GLU A 91 4.76 5.00 5.26
C GLU A 91 3.35 5.63 5.32
N VAL A 92 3.29 6.89 5.73
CA VAL A 92 2.11 7.77 5.58
C VAL A 92 2.57 9.01 4.83
N ASN A 93 1.97 9.25 3.66
CA ASN A 93 2.26 10.40 2.79
C ASN A 93 1.12 11.42 2.86
N ASP A 94 1.46 12.71 2.82
CA ASP A 94 0.54 13.85 2.73
C ASP A 94 0.17 14.22 1.27
#